data_AF-F9G6U0-F1
#
_entry.id   AF-F9G6U0-F1
#
_cell.length_a   1.000
_cell.length_b   1.000
_cell.length_c   1.000
_cell.angle_alpha   90.00
_cell.angle_beta   90.00
_cell.angle_gamma   90.00
#
_symmetry.space_group_name_H-M   'P 1'
#
loop_
_entity.id
_entity.type
_entity.pdbx_description
1 polymer ?
#
loop_
_entity_poly.entity_id
_entity_poly.type
_entity_poly.pdbx_seq_one_letter_code
_entity_poly.pdbx_strand_id
1 'polypeptide(L)'
;MAAIYEDKEFCCVARRDELGLTPIPGDVVYILEYAGDCLRWGCLKRRGIMKFTSHCSAWRFGTDQRVLFNVLSISSASIIPDYRIRFAPDKKIDFCVYLDPHHDPNDTNIASTVDAVRAHLPGLSINPTDDLSLLSNPIAIPIETKRPGEGLDTANLQVATFLTAHLTLLQRLLDAGASVPVQDGEKAPSVDDLGFLPGLIVQGNTWNFIAASRQDSRIVIWSETSLGSTGDIFGIYQIVASLQLLRQWIGTTYWPWLRRVTQRAATAAQLRDGPAG
;
A
#
# COMPACT_ATOMS: atom_id res chain seq x y z
N MET A 1 -11.32 -12.38 -0.47
CA MET A 1 -12.02 -11.11 -0.79
C MET A 1 -13.38 -11.34 -1.41
N ALA A 2 -13.53 -12.21 -2.44
CA ALA A 2 -14.85 -12.51 -3.03
C ALA A 2 -15.90 -13.03 -2.02
N ALA A 3 -15.50 -13.87 -1.07
CA ALA A 3 -16.42 -14.44 -0.07
C ALA A 3 -17.02 -13.43 0.92
N ILE A 4 -16.43 -12.23 1.09
CA ILE A 4 -16.95 -11.23 2.04
C ILE A 4 -18.08 -10.41 1.43
N TYR A 5 -18.06 -10.19 0.11
CA TYR A 5 -19.12 -9.44 -0.59
C TYR A 5 -20.41 -10.25 -0.75
N GLU A 6 -20.35 -11.58 -0.66
CA GLU A 6 -21.53 -12.47 -0.70
C GLU A 6 -22.11 -12.76 0.69
N ASP A 7 -21.36 -12.49 1.76
CA ASP A 7 -21.79 -12.73 3.14
C ASP A 7 -22.60 -11.55 3.67
N LYS A 8 -23.92 -11.62 3.48
CA LYS A 8 -24.88 -10.60 3.97
C LYS A 8 -24.87 -10.44 5.50
N GLU A 9 -24.28 -11.38 6.24
CA GLU A 9 -24.18 -11.29 7.70
C GLU A 9 -22.88 -10.65 8.18
N PHE A 10 -21.90 -10.39 7.32
CA PHE A 10 -20.58 -9.84 7.70
C PHE A 10 -20.68 -8.54 8.52
N CYS A 11 -21.70 -7.72 8.28
CA CYS A 11 -21.95 -6.48 9.03
C CYS A 11 -22.37 -6.71 10.50
N CYS A 12 -22.75 -7.92 10.88
CA CYS A 12 -23.34 -8.27 12.19
C CYS A 12 -22.50 -9.26 13.01
N VAL A 13 -21.27 -9.59 12.58
CA VAL A 13 -20.41 -10.58 13.25
C VAL A 13 -19.30 -9.89 14.04
N ALA A 14 -18.89 -10.46 15.18
CA ALA A 14 -17.70 -10.06 15.96
C ALA A 14 -16.42 -9.85 15.11
N ARG A 15 -16.34 -10.54 13.96
CA ARG A 15 -15.29 -10.37 12.94
C ARG A 15 -15.19 -8.96 12.35
N ARG A 16 -16.29 -8.20 12.31
CA ARG A 16 -16.28 -6.80 11.85
C ARG A 16 -15.62 -5.87 12.86
N ASP A 17 -15.81 -6.15 14.16
CA ASP A 17 -15.24 -5.34 15.24
C ASP A 17 -13.72 -5.53 15.34
N GLU A 18 -13.22 -6.73 14.97
CA GLU A 18 -11.77 -7.02 14.86
C GLU A 18 -11.04 -6.14 13.82
N LEU A 19 -11.75 -5.63 12.81
CA LEU A 19 -11.17 -4.76 11.78
C LEU A 19 -10.93 -3.32 12.27
N GLY A 20 -11.50 -2.98 13.42
CA GLY A 20 -11.45 -1.65 14.01
C GLY A 20 -12.79 -0.92 13.95
N LEU A 21 -12.84 0.24 14.61
CA LEU A 21 -14.06 0.98 14.87
C LEU A 21 -14.82 1.34 13.60
N THR A 22 -16.09 0.97 13.56
CA THR A 22 -17.05 1.50 12.60
C THR A 22 -17.19 3.01 12.84
N PRO A 23 -17.10 3.86 11.79
CA PRO A 23 -17.27 5.30 11.94
C PRO A 23 -18.62 5.64 12.57
N ILE A 24 -18.65 6.64 13.44
CA ILE A 24 -19.92 7.14 13.96
C ILE A 24 -20.68 7.89 12.85
N PRO A 25 -22.03 7.92 12.88
CA PRO A 25 -22.81 8.61 11.84
C PRO A 25 -22.41 10.06 11.60
N GLY A 26 -21.98 10.78 12.65
CA GLY A 26 -21.50 12.16 12.53
C GLY A 26 -20.26 12.30 11.63
N ASP A 27 -19.29 11.39 11.75
CA ASP A 27 -18.09 11.38 10.90
C ASP A 27 -18.46 11.06 9.45
N VAL A 28 -19.42 10.15 9.24
CA VAL A 28 -19.88 9.78 7.90
C VAL A 28 -20.60 10.94 7.22
N VAL A 29 -21.48 11.65 7.94
CA VAL A 29 -22.15 12.85 7.42
C VAL A 29 -21.12 13.93 7.10
N TYR A 30 -20.14 14.16 7.97
CA TYR A 30 -19.07 15.12 7.70
C TYR A 30 -18.26 14.76 6.44
N ILE A 31 -17.91 13.48 6.25
CA ILE A 31 -17.21 13.00 5.05
C ILE A 31 -18.07 13.24 3.80
N LEU A 32 -19.37 12.94 3.86
CA LEU A 32 -20.32 13.12 2.77
C LEU A 32 -20.41 14.60 2.34
N GLU A 33 -20.63 15.49 3.31
CA GLU A 33 -20.72 16.93 3.08
C GLU A 33 -19.41 17.47 2.49
N TYR A 34 -18.28 17.08 3.08
CA TYR A 34 -16.97 17.49 2.61
C TYR A 34 -16.66 17.00 1.19
N ALA A 35 -17.06 15.77 0.84
CA ALA A 35 -16.93 15.24 -0.51
C ALA A 35 -17.81 16.01 -1.51
N GLY A 36 -19.04 16.32 -1.13
CA GLY A 36 -19.95 17.16 -1.93
C GLY A 36 -19.40 18.57 -2.18
N ASP A 37 -18.81 19.18 -1.16
CA ASP A 37 -18.13 20.47 -1.28
C ASP A 37 -16.89 20.36 -2.17
N CYS A 38 -16.03 19.36 -1.97
CA CYS A 38 -14.84 19.19 -2.81
C CYS A 38 -15.19 19.05 -4.29
N LEU A 39 -16.29 18.35 -4.59
CA LEU A 39 -16.83 18.21 -5.95
C LEU A 39 -17.30 19.55 -6.51
N ARG A 40 -18.05 20.35 -5.73
CA ARG A 40 -18.55 21.67 -6.13
C ARG A 40 -17.44 22.70 -6.35
N TRP A 41 -16.47 22.74 -5.44
CA TRP A 41 -15.40 23.76 -5.44
C TRP A 41 -14.19 23.37 -6.28
N GLY A 42 -14.20 22.19 -6.92
CA GLY A 42 -13.05 21.69 -7.69
C GLY A 42 -11.77 21.57 -6.84
N CYS A 43 -11.90 21.26 -5.54
CA CYS A 43 -10.79 21.13 -4.60
C CYS A 43 -9.97 19.87 -4.93
N LEU A 44 -9.17 19.95 -5.98
CA LEU A 44 -8.66 18.78 -6.67
C LEU A 44 -7.25 18.37 -6.25
N LYS A 45 -7.11 17.05 -6.09
CA LYS A 45 -5.92 16.25 -5.82
C LYS A 45 -5.50 16.16 -4.35
N ARG A 46 -5.14 17.23 -3.63
CA ARG A 46 -4.40 17.07 -2.34
C ARG A 46 -5.23 16.98 -1.04
N ARG A 47 -6.39 17.65 -0.94
CA ARG A 47 -7.09 17.84 0.36
C ARG A 47 -8.14 16.77 0.67
N GLY A 48 -8.81 16.21 -0.33
CA GLY A 48 -9.86 15.21 -0.19
C GLY A 48 -9.42 13.95 0.57
N ILE A 49 -8.41 13.26 0.03
CA ILE A 49 -7.83 12.05 0.64
C ILE A 49 -7.22 12.36 2.00
N MET A 50 -6.46 13.44 2.14
CA MET A 50 -5.80 13.77 3.41
C MET A 50 -6.80 14.09 4.53
N LYS A 51 -7.92 14.75 4.21
CA LYS A 51 -8.99 14.98 5.19
C LYS A 51 -9.78 13.72 5.48
N PHE A 52 -10.04 12.89 4.46
CA PHE A 52 -10.67 11.59 4.63
C PHE A 52 -9.81 10.72 5.55
N THR A 53 -8.51 10.56 5.32
CA THR A 53 -7.60 9.79 6.20
C THR A 53 -7.51 10.39 7.60
N SER A 54 -7.54 11.73 7.71
CA SER A 54 -7.55 12.40 9.01
C SER A 54 -8.83 12.12 9.81
N HIS A 55 -10.00 11.99 9.19
CA HIS A 55 -11.27 11.78 9.92
C HIS A 55 -11.73 10.31 9.91
N CYS A 56 -11.15 9.49 9.04
CA CYS A 56 -11.51 8.09 8.91
C CYS A 56 -10.77 7.26 9.97
N SER A 57 -11.53 6.73 10.93
CA SER A 57 -11.06 5.79 11.95
C SER A 57 -10.37 4.55 11.37
N ALA A 58 -10.62 4.23 10.09
CA ALA A 58 -10.00 3.10 9.39
C ALA A 58 -8.47 3.06 9.51
N TRP A 59 -7.83 4.23 9.55
CA TRP A 59 -6.37 4.35 9.56
C TRP A 59 -5.80 4.73 10.93
N ARG A 60 -6.63 5.14 11.89
CA ARG A 60 -6.19 5.53 13.23
C ARG A 60 -6.11 4.30 14.15
N PHE A 61 -5.02 4.15 14.89
CA PHE A 61 -4.99 3.36 16.14
C PHE A 61 -4.78 4.37 17.28
N GLY A 62 -5.82 4.64 18.06
CA GLY A 62 -5.71 5.54 19.21
C GLY A 62 -5.38 6.99 18.87
N THR A 63 -4.99 7.75 19.90
CA THR A 63 -4.75 9.20 19.86
C THR A 63 -3.33 9.58 19.48
N ASP A 64 -2.43 8.62 19.24
CA ASP A 64 -1.02 8.89 18.97
C ASP A 64 -0.77 9.19 17.49
N GLN A 65 0.07 10.19 17.22
CA GLN A 65 0.19 10.82 15.89
C GLN A 65 1.12 10.08 14.93
N ARG A 66 1.82 9.03 15.38
CA ARG A 66 2.64 8.18 14.51
C ARG A 66 2.40 6.71 14.84
N VAL A 67 1.78 6.02 13.90
CA VAL A 67 1.51 4.58 13.97
C VAL A 67 2.19 3.93 12.78
N LEU A 68 2.34 2.60 12.80
CA LEU A 68 2.98 1.85 11.71
C LEU A 68 2.41 2.18 10.31
N PHE A 69 1.15 2.61 10.18
CA PHE A 69 0.47 2.86 8.90
C PHE A 69 0.15 4.35 8.73
N ASN A 70 0.66 4.98 7.67
CA ASN A 70 0.47 6.41 7.42
C ASN A 70 0.13 6.67 5.95
N VAL A 71 -0.34 7.89 5.63
CA VAL A 71 -0.65 8.32 4.25
C VAL A 71 0.12 9.58 3.90
N LEU A 72 0.73 9.59 2.72
CA LEU A 72 1.50 10.72 2.20
C LEU A 72 1.13 11.03 0.76
N SER A 73 1.23 12.32 0.38
CA SER A 73 1.17 12.76 -1.01
C SER A 73 2.57 12.68 -1.63
N ILE A 74 2.70 11.94 -2.74
CA ILE A 74 3.96 11.74 -3.46
C ILE A 74 3.85 12.09 -4.95
N SER A 75 2.89 12.96 -5.30
CA SER A 75 2.57 13.41 -6.67
C SER A 75 3.74 13.92 -7.53
N SER A 76 4.87 14.27 -6.93
CA SER A 76 6.08 14.71 -7.65
C SER A 76 7.07 13.58 -7.95
N ALA A 77 6.97 12.45 -7.26
CA ALA A 77 7.94 11.37 -7.35
C ALA A 77 7.72 10.51 -8.61
N SER A 78 8.82 10.07 -9.20
CA SER A 78 8.85 9.21 -10.38
C SER A 78 9.29 7.79 -9.99
N ILE A 79 8.88 6.82 -10.80
CA ILE A 79 9.37 5.45 -10.63
C ILE A 79 10.85 5.41 -11.05
N ILE A 80 11.70 4.84 -10.19
CA ILE A 80 13.14 4.69 -10.43
C ILE A 80 13.34 3.84 -11.70
N PRO A 81 14.16 4.28 -12.67
CA PRO A 81 14.32 3.61 -13.97
C PRO A 81 14.61 2.11 -13.90
N ASP A 82 15.37 1.66 -12.90
CA ASP A 82 15.71 0.26 -12.65
C ASP A 82 14.53 -0.68 -12.45
N TYR A 83 13.39 -0.15 -11.97
CA TYR A 83 12.18 -0.92 -11.73
C TYR A 83 11.13 -0.73 -12.83
N ARG A 84 11.42 0.08 -13.85
CA ARG A 84 10.51 0.33 -14.95
C ARG A 84 10.67 -0.70 -16.06
N ILE A 85 9.55 -1.07 -16.66
CA ILE A 85 9.57 -1.74 -17.96
C ILE A 85 10.22 -0.78 -18.97
N ARG A 86 11.19 -1.28 -19.74
CA ARG A 86 11.88 -0.47 -20.75
C ARG A 86 10.86 0.19 -21.68
N PHE A 87 11.06 1.48 -21.94
CA PHE A 87 10.20 2.32 -22.78
C PHE A 87 8.78 2.58 -22.26
N ALA A 88 8.39 2.05 -21.09
CA ALA A 88 7.14 2.47 -20.46
C ALA A 88 7.21 3.96 -20.11
N PRO A 89 6.12 4.73 -20.25
CA PRO A 89 6.09 6.15 -19.91
C PRO A 89 6.39 6.39 -18.43
N ASP A 90 6.92 7.58 -18.10
CA ASP A 90 7.07 7.96 -16.70
C ASP A 90 5.69 8.25 -16.11
N LYS A 91 5.30 7.45 -15.12
CA LYS A 91 4.00 7.52 -14.48
C LYS A 91 4.22 7.74 -13.00
N LYS A 92 3.51 8.75 -12.47
CA LYS A 92 3.50 9.13 -11.06
C LYS A 92 2.21 8.67 -10.41
N ILE A 93 2.23 8.53 -9.09
CA ILE A 93 1.05 8.30 -8.26
C ILE A 93 0.85 9.50 -7.34
N ASP A 94 -0.40 9.85 -7.06
CA ASP A 94 -0.69 11.05 -6.26
C ASP A 94 -0.40 10.84 -4.76
N PHE A 95 -0.73 9.68 -4.20
CA PHE A 95 -0.55 9.35 -2.78
C PHE A 95 -0.13 7.89 -2.57
N CYS A 96 0.22 7.56 -1.33
CA CYS A 96 0.42 6.19 -0.90
C CYS A 96 0.05 5.99 0.58
N VAL A 97 -0.34 4.76 0.91
CA VAL A 97 -0.21 4.21 2.26
C VAL A 97 1.21 3.69 2.42
N TYR A 98 1.92 4.15 3.45
CA TYR A 98 3.29 3.74 3.74
C TYR A 98 3.43 3.22 5.18
N LEU A 99 4.49 2.47 5.39
CA LEU A 99 4.85 1.86 6.66
C LEU A 99 6.00 2.63 7.32
N ASP A 100 5.90 2.83 8.63
CA ASP A 100 6.99 3.41 9.43
C ASP A 100 7.69 2.34 10.27
N PRO A 101 8.86 1.85 9.82
CA PRO A 101 9.61 0.81 10.54
C PRO A 101 10.01 1.21 11.96
N HIS A 102 10.10 2.51 12.29
CA HIS A 102 10.39 2.95 13.66
C HIS A 102 9.27 2.66 14.66
N HIS A 103 8.05 2.44 14.16
CA HIS A 103 6.86 2.17 14.97
C HIS A 103 6.41 0.70 14.86
N ASP A 104 7.33 -0.20 14.50
CA ASP A 104 7.07 -1.63 14.49
C ASP A 104 6.98 -2.19 15.92
N PRO A 105 5.84 -2.80 16.30
CA PRO A 105 5.68 -3.33 17.66
C PRO A 105 6.50 -4.61 17.93
N ASN A 106 6.96 -5.29 16.88
CA ASN A 106 7.54 -6.63 16.96
C ASN A 106 9.07 -6.66 16.70
N ASP A 107 9.65 -5.56 16.19
CA ASP A 107 11.10 -5.49 15.92
C ASP A 107 11.58 -4.04 15.98
N THR A 108 12.34 -3.68 17.02
CA THR A 108 12.85 -2.31 17.19
C THR A 108 14.04 -1.99 16.28
N ASN A 109 14.69 -3.00 15.69
CA ASN A 109 15.90 -2.85 14.87
C ASN A 109 15.59 -2.85 13.37
N ILE A 110 14.33 -3.11 12.98
CA ILE A 110 13.92 -3.20 11.58
C ILE A 110 14.19 -1.90 10.82
N ALA A 111 14.05 -0.73 11.45
CA ALA A 111 14.37 0.54 10.81
C ALA A 111 15.82 0.62 10.34
N SER A 112 16.78 0.26 11.20
CA SER A 112 18.20 0.21 10.86
C SER A 112 18.50 -0.86 9.80
N THR A 113 17.76 -1.96 9.82
CA THR A 113 17.86 -3.02 8.81
C THR A 113 17.38 -2.53 7.45
N VAL A 114 16.26 -1.81 7.39
CA VAL A 114 15.76 -1.15 6.18
C VAL A 114 16.78 -0.16 5.63
N ASP A 115 17.40 0.67 6.50
CA ASP A 115 18.45 1.60 6.09
C ASP A 115 19.69 0.91 5.49
N ALA A 116 20.14 -0.19 6.10
CA ALA A 116 21.27 -0.97 5.59
C ALA A 116 20.96 -1.61 4.22
N VAL A 117 19.75 -2.14 4.05
CA VAL A 117 19.33 -2.77 2.79
C VAL A 117 19.15 -1.75 1.68
N ARG A 118 18.42 -0.65 1.94
CA ARG A 118 18.14 0.35 0.90
C ARG A 118 19.41 1.02 0.36
N ALA A 119 20.48 1.09 1.16
CA ALA A 119 21.77 1.65 0.73
C ALA A 119 22.36 0.90 -0.49
N HIS A 120 21.93 -0.33 -0.73
CA HIS A 120 22.36 -1.19 -1.84
C HIS A 120 21.32 -1.30 -2.96
N LEU A 121 20.18 -0.61 -2.85
CA LEU A 121 19.12 -0.62 -3.84
C LEU A 121 19.21 0.62 -4.76
N PRO A 122 18.75 0.51 -6.02
CA PRO A 122 18.55 1.67 -6.89
C PRO A 122 17.84 2.83 -6.17
N GLY A 123 18.36 4.04 -6.35
CA GLY A 123 17.81 5.26 -5.75
C GLY A 123 17.96 5.36 -4.23
N LEU A 124 18.72 4.46 -3.58
CA LEU A 124 18.87 4.39 -2.13
C LEU A 124 17.54 4.26 -1.39
N SER A 125 16.55 3.65 -2.05
CA SER A 125 15.15 3.64 -1.66
C SER A 125 14.67 2.21 -1.43
N ILE A 126 13.92 2.00 -0.34
CA ILE A 126 13.14 0.77 -0.11
C ILE A 126 11.83 0.73 -0.91
N ASN A 127 11.67 1.68 -1.84
CA ASN A 127 10.48 1.84 -2.66
C ASN A 127 10.84 1.90 -4.15
N PRO A 128 9.88 1.61 -5.05
CA PRO A 128 10.13 1.71 -6.49
C PRO A 128 10.17 3.16 -6.97
N THR A 129 10.05 4.15 -6.08
CA THR A 129 9.95 5.58 -6.38
C THR A 129 11.13 6.35 -5.77
N ASP A 130 11.47 7.47 -6.40
CA ASP A 130 12.53 8.40 -5.98
C ASP A 130 12.09 9.44 -4.94
N ASP A 131 10.97 9.19 -4.23
CA ASP A 131 10.48 10.11 -3.21
C ASP A 131 11.43 10.14 -2.00
N LEU A 132 12.08 11.28 -1.80
CA LEU A 132 13.10 11.46 -0.75
C LEU A 132 12.53 11.34 0.66
N SER A 133 11.23 11.54 0.86
CA SER A 133 10.59 11.44 2.18
C SER A 133 10.26 10.00 2.56
N LEU A 134 10.32 9.07 1.61
CA LEU A 134 9.96 7.66 1.82
C LEU A 134 11.12 6.69 1.59
N LEU A 135 12.37 7.15 1.50
CA LEU A 135 13.51 6.27 1.22
C LEU A 135 13.60 5.06 2.17
N SER A 136 13.25 5.26 3.45
CA SER A 136 13.25 4.21 4.50
C SER A 136 11.86 3.73 4.92
N ASN A 137 10.81 4.19 4.24
CA ASN A 137 9.42 3.97 4.65
C ASN A 137 8.65 3.23 3.54
N PRO A 138 8.52 1.89 3.63
CA PRO A 138 7.96 1.09 2.54
C PRO A 138 6.51 1.46 2.21
N ILE A 139 6.22 1.63 0.93
CA ILE A 139 4.88 1.84 0.41
C ILE A 139 4.15 0.49 0.42
N ALA A 140 2.93 0.47 0.96
CA ALA A 140 2.06 -0.70 0.96
C ALA A 140 0.96 -0.60 -0.10
N ILE A 141 0.41 0.61 -0.31
CA ILE A 141 -0.70 0.83 -1.25
C ILE A 141 -0.46 2.14 -2.02
N PRO A 142 -0.20 2.11 -3.34
CA PRO A 142 -0.26 3.31 -4.18
C PRO A 142 -1.71 3.78 -4.38
N ILE A 143 -1.92 5.09 -4.45
CA ILE A 143 -3.23 5.70 -4.66
C ILE A 143 -3.14 6.76 -5.76
N GLU A 144 -3.94 6.60 -6.81
CA GLU A 144 -4.07 7.59 -7.88
C GLU A 144 -5.40 8.32 -7.78
N THR A 145 -5.42 9.63 -8.06
CA THR A 145 -6.65 10.41 -8.09
C THR A 145 -6.99 10.94 -9.47
N LYS A 146 -8.28 10.95 -9.80
CA LYS A 146 -8.81 11.53 -11.04
C LYS A 146 -10.03 12.40 -10.79
N ARG A 147 -10.25 13.31 -11.74
CA ARG A 147 -11.47 14.10 -11.79
C ARG A 147 -12.66 13.18 -12.10
N PRO A 148 -13.88 13.53 -11.63
CA PRO A 148 -15.09 12.84 -12.03
C PRO A 148 -15.19 12.75 -13.57
N GLY A 149 -15.56 11.58 -14.08
CA GLY A 149 -15.81 11.37 -15.51
C GLY A 149 -14.58 11.30 -16.41
N GLU A 150 -13.36 11.46 -15.88
CA GLU A 150 -12.14 11.51 -16.67
C GLU A 150 -11.11 10.46 -16.25
N GLY A 151 -10.44 9.85 -17.23
CA GLY A 151 -9.11 9.25 -17.05
C GLY A 151 -9.03 7.99 -16.18
N LEU A 152 -10.11 7.21 -16.05
CA LEU A 152 -10.08 5.94 -15.30
C LEU A 152 -9.07 4.96 -15.90
N ASP A 153 -9.08 4.76 -17.23
CA ASP A 153 -8.10 3.90 -17.91
C ASP A 153 -6.66 4.38 -17.71
N THR A 154 -6.47 5.70 -17.69
CA THR A 154 -5.16 6.31 -17.41
C THR A 154 -4.74 6.07 -15.96
N ALA A 155 -5.68 6.14 -15.01
CA ALA A 155 -5.42 5.82 -13.60
C ALA A 155 -5.09 4.34 -13.40
N ASN A 156 -5.87 3.45 -14.02
CA ASN A 156 -5.60 2.01 -14.04
C ASN A 156 -4.19 1.75 -14.55
N LEU A 157 -3.80 2.35 -15.68
CA LEU A 157 -2.45 2.21 -16.23
C LEU A 157 -1.37 2.76 -15.28
N GLN A 158 -1.60 3.92 -14.64
CA GLN A 158 -0.64 4.50 -13.68
C GLN A 158 -0.42 3.58 -12.47
N VAL A 159 -1.50 3.12 -11.84
CA VAL A 159 -1.39 2.25 -10.67
C VAL A 159 -0.83 0.87 -11.05
N ALA A 160 -1.26 0.29 -12.17
CA ALA A 160 -0.71 -0.97 -12.67
C ALA A 160 0.80 -0.88 -12.97
N THR A 161 1.25 0.24 -13.54
CA THR A 161 2.68 0.52 -13.79
C THR A 161 3.45 0.57 -12.47
N PHE A 162 2.92 1.27 -11.47
CA PHE A 162 3.53 1.32 -10.15
C PHE A 162 3.59 -0.06 -9.48
N LEU A 163 2.49 -0.82 -9.48
CA LEU A 163 2.45 -2.16 -8.89
C LEU A 163 3.42 -3.13 -9.57
N THR A 164 3.60 -3.02 -10.88
CA THR A 164 4.58 -3.82 -11.63
C THR A 164 6.02 -3.47 -11.24
N ALA A 165 6.33 -2.18 -11.11
CA ALA A 165 7.63 -1.74 -10.60
C ALA A 165 7.85 -2.19 -9.16
N HIS A 166 6.79 -2.16 -8.34
CA HIS A 166 6.83 -2.64 -6.98
C HIS A 166 7.15 -4.14 -6.90
N LEU A 167 6.47 -4.99 -7.69
CA LEU A 167 6.79 -6.41 -7.79
C LEU A 167 8.25 -6.66 -8.21
N THR A 168 8.78 -5.83 -9.11
CA THR A 168 10.19 -5.92 -9.55
C THR A 168 11.16 -5.61 -8.41
N LEU A 169 10.87 -4.58 -7.61
CA LEU A 169 11.62 -4.28 -6.38
C LEU A 169 11.55 -5.45 -5.39
N LEU A 170 10.35 -5.98 -5.12
CA LEU A 170 10.17 -7.07 -4.17
C LEU A 170 10.93 -8.34 -4.60
N GLN A 171 10.96 -8.64 -5.90
CA GLN A 171 11.78 -9.73 -6.43
C GLN A 171 13.28 -9.47 -6.21
N ARG A 172 13.78 -8.26 -6.47
CA ARG A 172 15.19 -7.91 -6.20
C ARG A 172 15.56 -8.04 -4.72
N LEU A 173 14.65 -7.70 -3.81
CA LEU A 173 14.84 -7.90 -2.37
C LEU A 173 14.98 -9.39 -2.01
N LEU A 174 14.17 -10.26 -2.61
CA LEU A 174 14.31 -11.72 -2.46
C LEU A 174 15.66 -12.20 -2.97
N ASP A 175 16.05 -11.76 -4.16
CA ASP A 175 17.31 -12.14 -4.79
C ASP A 175 18.52 -11.70 -3.94
N ALA A 176 18.44 -10.52 -3.33
CA ALA A 176 19.48 -10.00 -2.43
C ALA A 176 19.69 -10.87 -1.18
N GLY A 177 18.64 -11.53 -0.70
CA GLY A 177 18.64 -12.44 0.46
C GLY A 177 18.73 -13.93 0.10
N ALA A 178 18.93 -14.27 -1.18
CA ALA A 178 18.87 -15.66 -1.65
C ALA A 178 20.00 -16.54 -1.12
N SER A 179 21.16 -15.96 -0.79
CA SER A 179 22.32 -16.69 -0.24
C SER A 179 22.16 -17.12 1.21
N VAL A 180 21.17 -16.58 1.94
CA VAL A 180 20.92 -16.96 3.33
C VAL A 180 20.19 -18.31 3.32
N PRO A 181 20.70 -19.35 3.99
CA PRO A 181 19.99 -20.62 4.08
C PRO A 181 18.59 -20.44 4.68
N VAL A 182 17.65 -21.27 4.25
CA VAL A 182 16.34 -21.36 4.91
C VAL A 182 16.49 -22.37 6.04
N GLN A 183 15.91 -22.06 7.21
CA GLN A 183 15.95 -22.99 8.35
C GLN A 183 15.20 -24.28 8.03
N ASP A 184 15.56 -25.38 8.68
CA ASP A 184 14.92 -26.68 8.47
C ASP A 184 13.40 -26.59 8.67
N GLY A 185 12.65 -27.00 7.64
CA GLY A 185 11.18 -26.98 7.65
C GLY A 185 10.54 -25.66 7.23
N GLU A 186 11.30 -24.59 7.01
CA GLU A 186 10.75 -23.35 6.46
C GLU A 186 10.78 -23.32 4.92
N LYS A 187 9.77 -22.68 4.33
CA LYS A 187 9.75 -22.38 2.89
C LYS A 187 10.52 -21.07 2.63
N ALA A 188 11.33 -21.06 1.57
CA ALA A 188 11.94 -19.84 1.05
C ALA A 188 10.84 -18.82 0.70
N PRO A 189 10.99 -17.54 1.09
CA PRO A 189 10.00 -16.53 0.74
C PRO A 189 9.93 -16.36 -0.79
N SER A 190 8.72 -16.22 -1.31
CA SER A 190 8.43 -15.90 -2.71
C SER A 190 7.46 -14.71 -2.74
N VAL A 191 7.48 -13.95 -3.84
CA VAL A 191 6.45 -12.91 -4.10
C VAL A 191 5.06 -13.53 -4.15
N ASP A 192 4.95 -14.81 -4.55
CA ASP A 192 3.66 -15.52 -4.62
C ASP A 192 3.01 -15.71 -3.24
N ASP A 193 3.79 -15.66 -2.16
CA ASP A 193 3.26 -15.78 -0.79
C ASP A 193 2.38 -14.58 -0.39
N LEU A 194 2.49 -13.45 -1.10
CA LEU A 194 1.64 -12.28 -0.90
C LEU A 194 0.24 -12.46 -1.52
N GLY A 195 0.11 -13.33 -2.52
CA GLY A 195 -1.09 -13.50 -3.34
C GLY A 195 -1.35 -12.34 -4.31
N PHE A 196 -1.34 -11.09 -3.82
CA PHE A 196 -1.51 -9.88 -4.63
C PHE A 196 -0.86 -8.66 -3.97
N LEU A 197 -0.66 -7.59 -4.74
CA LEU A 197 -0.37 -6.25 -4.26
C LEU A 197 -1.56 -5.32 -4.55
N PRO A 198 -2.12 -4.65 -3.54
CA PRO A 198 -3.25 -3.74 -3.70
C PRO A 198 -2.83 -2.36 -4.20
N GLY A 199 -3.73 -1.69 -4.91
CA GLY A 199 -3.70 -0.27 -5.23
C GLY A 199 -5.11 0.32 -5.17
N LEU A 200 -5.19 1.64 -5.07
CA LEU A 200 -6.47 2.36 -5.01
C LEU A 200 -6.54 3.45 -6.08
N ILE A 201 -7.74 3.66 -6.60
CA ILE A 201 -8.04 4.75 -7.53
C ILE A 201 -9.24 5.52 -6.98
N VAL A 202 -9.08 6.82 -6.79
CA VAL A 202 -10.15 7.72 -6.36
C VAL A 202 -10.55 8.62 -7.52
N GLN A 203 -11.71 8.38 -8.11
CA GLN A 203 -12.24 9.16 -9.23
C GLN A 203 -13.45 9.97 -8.77
N GLY A 204 -13.27 11.26 -8.54
CA GLY A 204 -14.29 12.08 -7.90
C GLY A 204 -14.60 11.54 -6.49
N ASN A 205 -15.82 11.03 -6.32
CA ASN A 205 -16.26 10.40 -5.06
C ASN A 205 -16.12 8.87 -5.06
N THR A 206 -15.86 8.26 -6.22
CA THR A 206 -15.81 6.80 -6.34
C THR A 206 -14.44 6.27 -5.98
N TRP A 207 -14.40 5.26 -5.10
CA TRP A 207 -13.18 4.55 -4.72
C TRP A 207 -13.17 3.19 -5.40
N ASN A 208 -12.10 2.89 -6.11
CA ASN A 208 -11.91 1.65 -6.83
C ASN A 208 -10.65 0.94 -6.34
N PHE A 209 -10.73 -0.38 -6.32
CA PHE A 209 -9.64 -1.29 -6.01
C PHE A 209 -9.02 -1.82 -7.30
N ILE A 210 -7.70 -1.88 -7.30
CA ILE A 210 -6.89 -2.53 -8.33
C ILE A 210 -5.88 -3.44 -7.63
N ALA A 211 -5.57 -4.59 -8.21
CA ALA A 211 -4.56 -5.49 -7.66
C ALA A 211 -3.63 -6.01 -8.75
N ALA A 212 -2.39 -6.28 -8.37
CA ALA A 212 -1.44 -7.01 -9.22
C ALA A 212 -1.07 -8.33 -8.54
N SER A 213 -1.16 -9.43 -9.25
CA SER A 213 -0.71 -10.75 -8.78
C SER A 213 0.26 -11.37 -9.78
N ARG A 214 1.11 -12.29 -9.34
CA ARG A 214 1.90 -13.11 -10.24
C ARG A 214 1.19 -14.43 -10.51
N GLN A 215 1.00 -14.77 -11.78
CA GLN A 215 0.46 -16.06 -12.25
C GLN A 215 1.37 -16.60 -13.34
N ASP A 216 1.89 -17.82 -13.18
CA ASP A 216 2.75 -18.48 -14.18
C ASP A 216 3.90 -17.59 -14.70
N SER A 217 4.57 -16.89 -13.77
CA SER A 217 5.64 -15.91 -14.07
C SER A 217 5.22 -14.66 -14.85
N ARG A 218 3.91 -14.41 -15.00
CA ARG A 218 3.34 -13.19 -15.58
C ARG A 218 2.66 -12.35 -14.51
N ILE A 219 2.69 -11.04 -14.69
CA ILE A 219 1.94 -10.11 -13.84
C ILE A 219 0.55 -9.95 -14.42
N VAL A 220 -0.46 -10.22 -13.61
CA VAL A 220 -1.88 -10.07 -13.93
C VAL A 220 -2.43 -8.90 -13.13
N ILE A 221 -3.11 -7.98 -13.81
CA ILE A 221 -3.77 -6.81 -13.21
C ILE A 221 -5.26 -7.08 -13.14
N TRP A 222 -5.82 -6.90 -11.94
CA TRP A 222 -7.24 -6.99 -11.65
C TRP A 222 -7.76 -5.59 -11.41
N SER A 223 -8.66 -5.11 -12.24
CA SER A 223 -9.29 -3.79 -12.13
C SER A 223 -10.82 -3.91 -12.00
N GLU A 224 -11.50 -2.76 -11.92
CA GLU A 224 -12.98 -2.64 -11.99
C GLU A 224 -13.76 -3.04 -10.73
N THR A 225 -13.11 -3.25 -9.59
CA THR A 225 -13.81 -3.47 -8.32
C THR A 225 -14.07 -2.14 -7.61
N SER A 226 -15.34 -1.69 -7.56
CA SER A 226 -15.70 -0.53 -6.75
C SER A 226 -15.76 -0.89 -5.27
N LEU A 227 -15.10 -0.10 -4.43
CA LEU A 227 -15.15 -0.22 -2.96
C LEU A 227 -16.30 0.57 -2.33
N GLY A 228 -16.85 1.54 -3.07
CA GLY A 228 -17.90 2.43 -2.60
C GLY A 228 -17.69 3.87 -3.08
N SER A 229 -18.53 4.77 -2.57
CA SER A 229 -18.51 6.18 -2.91
C SER A 229 -18.57 7.07 -1.68
N THR A 230 -17.77 8.13 -1.64
CA THR A 230 -17.90 9.19 -0.63
C THR A 230 -19.07 10.13 -0.91
N GLY A 231 -19.81 9.91 -1.99
CA GLY A 231 -21.06 10.60 -2.31
C GLY A 231 -22.31 9.92 -1.75
N ASP A 232 -22.15 8.83 -1.01
CA ASP A 232 -23.22 8.05 -0.41
C ASP A 232 -22.81 7.58 1.00
N ILE A 233 -23.74 7.64 1.96
CA ILE A 233 -23.51 7.23 3.34
C ILE A 233 -23.10 5.75 3.42
N PHE A 234 -23.79 4.87 2.69
CA PHE A 234 -23.47 3.44 2.69
C PHE A 234 -22.10 3.17 2.06
N GLY A 235 -21.81 3.86 0.95
CA GLY A 235 -20.53 3.83 0.26
C GLY A 235 -19.37 4.26 1.15
N ILE A 236 -19.55 5.25 2.03
CA ILE A 236 -18.53 5.63 3.01
C ILE A 236 -18.24 4.48 3.98
N TYR A 237 -19.27 3.80 4.50
CA TYR A 237 -19.08 2.63 5.36
C TYR A 237 -18.37 1.48 4.62
N GLN A 238 -18.72 1.23 3.36
CA GLN A 238 -18.06 0.22 2.52
C GLN A 238 -16.59 0.55 2.29
N ILE A 239 -16.27 1.82 1.98
CA ILE A 239 -14.89 2.28 1.84
C ILE A 239 -14.14 2.04 3.15
N VAL A 240 -14.67 2.48 4.29
CA VAL A 240 -14.01 2.30 5.59
C VAL A 240 -13.72 0.82 5.88
N ALA A 241 -14.72 -0.05 5.72
CA ALA A 241 -14.55 -1.49 5.94
C ALA A 241 -13.49 -2.08 4.99
N SER A 242 -13.49 -1.67 3.72
CA SER A 242 -12.50 -2.12 2.73
C SER A 242 -11.08 -1.67 3.08
N LEU A 243 -10.90 -0.42 3.52
CA LEU A 243 -9.59 0.08 3.95
C LEU A 243 -9.10 -0.61 5.22
N GLN A 244 -10.00 -0.94 6.15
CA GLN A 244 -9.66 -1.74 7.35
C GLN A 244 -9.24 -3.17 6.99
N LEU A 245 -9.90 -3.82 6.02
CA LEU A 245 -9.47 -5.10 5.49
C LEU A 245 -8.08 -5.03 4.85
N LEU A 246 -7.80 -3.98 4.07
CA LEU A 246 -6.48 -3.77 3.48
C LEU A 246 -5.42 -3.55 4.56
N ARG A 247 -5.73 -2.77 5.59
CA ARG A 247 -4.84 -2.58 6.75
C ARG A 247 -4.56 -3.89 7.47
N GLN A 248 -5.57 -4.73 7.71
CA GLN A 248 -5.38 -6.04 8.31
C GLN A 248 -4.48 -6.91 7.44
N TRP A 249 -4.72 -6.96 6.12
CA TRP A 249 -3.87 -7.69 5.18
C TRP A 249 -2.42 -7.16 5.23
N ILE A 250 -2.22 -5.85 5.29
CA ILE A 250 -0.87 -5.28 5.44
C ILE A 250 -0.21 -5.77 6.73
N GLY A 251 -0.92 -5.67 7.87
CA GLY A 251 -0.36 -6.03 9.17
C GLY A 251 -0.11 -7.52 9.37
N THR A 252 -0.88 -8.39 8.72
CA THR A 252 -0.84 -9.85 8.91
C THR A 252 -0.10 -10.59 7.80
N THR A 253 0.00 -10.00 6.60
CA THR A 253 0.59 -10.65 5.42
C THR A 253 1.77 -9.84 4.88
N TYR A 254 1.53 -8.62 4.40
CA TYR A 254 2.54 -7.85 3.68
C TYR A 254 3.74 -7.45 4.56
N TRP A 255 3.49 -6.83 5.72
CA TRP A 255 4.55 -6.31 6.57
C TRP A 255 5.40 -7.41 7.22
N PRO A 256 4.82 -8.49 7.78
CA PRO A 256 5.62 -9.62 8.25
C PRO A 256 6.49 -10.25 7.14
N TRP A 257 5.93 -10.39 5.93
CA TRP A 257 6.68 -10.90 4.78
C TRP A 257 7.83 -9.96 4.41
N LEU A 258 7.57 -8.66 4.27
CA LEU A 258 8.59 -7.68 3.88
C LEU A 258 9.71 -7.59 4.91
N ARG A 259 9.37 -7.65 6.20
CA ARG A 259 10.35 -7.70 7.29
C ARG A 259 11.29 -8.89 7.15
N ARG A 260 10.73 -10.10 6.97
CA ARG A 260 11.50 -11.33 6.81
C ARG A 260 12.45 -11.24 5.62
N VAL A 261 11.97 -10.74 4.48
CA VAL A 261 12.79 -10.58 3.27
C VAL A 261 13.89 -9.54 3.47
N THR A 262 13.56 -8.41 4.08
CA THR A 262 14.52 -7.33 4.36
C THR A 262 15.62 -7.79 5.32
N GLN A 263 15.27 -8.50 6.40
CA GLN A 263 16.25 -9.08 7.34
C GLN A 263 17.19 -10.06 6.61
N ARG A 264 16.65 -10.93 5.76
CA ARG A 264 17.47 -11.86 4.96
C ARG A 264 18.41 -11.12 4.01
N ALA A 265 17.94 -10.08 3.33
CA ALA A 265 18.78 -9.25 2.47
C ALA A 265 19.91 -8.57 3.26
N ALA A 266 19.63 -8.08 4.48
CA ALA A 266 20.64 -7.50 5.35
C ALA A 266 21.69 -8.51 5.81
N THR A 267 21.26 -9.71 6.24
CA THR A 267 22.17 -10.80 6.62
C THR A 267 23.06 -11.20 5.44
N ALA A 268 22.51 -11.30 4.23
CA ALA A 268 23.29 -11.59 3.04
C ALA A 268 24.35 -10.53 2.74
N ALA A 269 24.02 -9.24 2.94
CA ALA A 269 24.98 -8.14 2.76
C ALA A 269 26.13 -8.24 3.78
N GLN A 270 25.81 -8.47 5.06
CA GLN A 270 26.82 -8.64 6.11
C GLN A 270 27.78 -9.81 5.85
N LEU A 271 27.28 -10.92 5.29
CA LEU A 271 28.12 -12.07 4.91
C LEU A 271 29.05 -11.76 3.73
N ARG A 272 28.65 -10.85 2.82
CA ARG A 272 29.50 -10.42 1.69
C ARG A 272 30.58 -9.43 2.12
N ASP A 273 30.25 -8.54 3.05
CA ASP A 273 31.14 -7.46 3.49
C ASP A 273 32.02 -7.83 4.70
N GLY A 274 31.86 -9.05 5.23
CA GLY A 274 32.73 -9.59 6.29
C GLY A 274 34.18 -9.77 5.80
N PRO A 275 35.19 -9.64 6.69
CA PRO A 275 36.57 -9.80 6.29
C PRO A 275 36.78 -11.20 5.71
N ALA A 276 37.28 -11.27 4.47
CA ALA A 276 37.82 -12.50 3.91
C ALA A 276 38.92 -12.98 4.86
N GLY A 277 38.69 -14.13 5.51
CA GLY A 277 39.67 -14.77 6.38
C GLY A 277 40.96 -15.13 5.66
#